data_AF-A0AA43QJR3-F1
#
_entry.id   AF-A0AA43QJR3-F1
#
_cell.length_a   1.000
_cell.length_b   1.000
_cell.length_c   1.000
_cell.angle_alpha   90.00
_cell.angle_beta   90.00
_cell.angle_gamma   90.00
#
_symmetry.space_group_name_H-M   'P 1'
#
loop_
_entity.id
_entity.type
_entity.pdbx_description
1 polymer ?
#
loop_
_entity_poly.entity_id
_entity_poly.type
_entity_poly.pdbx_seq_one_letter_code
_entity_poly.pdbx_strand_id
1 'polypeptide(L)'
;MELLPPMPSWDILDKGGAADTLQAFRGPPEVGRKLLIEEIVFIEKVLPGSVVRTLTERGMEHHRAPYLKAAEREPLYRWPNEVPIERNPADVYAIVEKYHAWLLENDIQKLFF
;
A
#
# COMPACT_ATOMS: atom_id res chain seq x y z
N MET A 1 18.85 0.59 4.85
CA MET A 1 17.41 0.26 4.95
C MET A 1 16.71 1.59 5.06
N GLU A 2 15.99 2.00 4.01
CA GLU A 2 15.57 3.38 3.77
C GLU A 2 14.05 3.48 3.68
N LEU A 3 13.53 4.67 3.98
CA LEU A 3 12.13 5.03 3.77
C LEU A 3 11.79 4.84 2.28
N LEU A 4 10.90 3.89 1.97
CA LEU A 4 10.39 3.54 0.62
C LEU A 4 11.21 4.12 -0.54
N PRO A 5 12.29 3.44 -0.97
CA PRO A 5 13.04 3.86 -2.14
C PRO A 5 12.14 3.88 -3.38
N PRO A 6 12.46 4.68 -4.41
CA PRO A 6 11.80 4.55 -5.70
C PRO A 6 11.89 3.08 -6.16
N MET A 7 10.76 2.48 -6.54
CA MET A 7 10.72 1.05 -6.89
C MET A 7 10.86 0.88 -8.41
N PRO A 8 12.06 0.66 -8.96
CA PRO A 8 12.26 0.50 -10.40
C PRO A 8 11.60 -0.75 -11.00
N SER A 9 11.33 -1.78 -10.19
CA SER A 9 10.76 -3.06 -10.64
C SER A 9 9.89 -3.68 -9.54
N TRP A 10 8.94 -4.52 -9.94
CA TRP A 10 8.20 -5.43 -9.07
C TRP A 10 9.07 -6.42 -8.32
N ASP A 11 10.28 -6.71 -8.81
CA ASP A 11 11.22 -7.65 -8.19
C ASP A 11 11.71 -7.22 -6.78
N ILE A 12 11.44 -5.97 -6.40
CA ILE A 12 11.70 -5.45 -5.04
C ILE A 12 10.73 -6.03 -4.01
N LEU A 13 9.56 -6.50 -4.46
CA LEU A 13 8.54 -7.12 -3.63
C LEU A 13 8.63 -8.65 -3.73
N ASP A 14 8.29 -9.34 -2.65
CA ASP A 14 8.26 -10.80 -2.62
C ASP A 14 7.25 -11.34 -3.65
N LYS A 15 7.75 -12.14 -4.60
CA LYS A 15 6.94 -12.84 -5.61
C LYS A 15 6.02 -13.85 -4.94
N GLY A 16 4.75 -13.90 -5.35
CA GLY A 16 3.74 -14.74 -4.69
C GLY A 16 3.16 -14.12 -3.41
N GLY A 17 3.58 -12.91 -3.03
CA GLY A 17 3.12 -12.19 -1.84
C GLY A 17 2.59 -10.80 -2.18
N ALA A 18 3.33 -9.77 -1.76
CA ALA A 18 2.92 -8.38 -1.90
C ALA A 18 2.84 -7.93 -3.37
N ALA A 19 3.71 -8.45 -4.24
CA ALA A 19 3.72 -8.13 -5.67
C ALA A 19 2.39 -8.51 -6.33
N ASP A 20 2.02 -9.79 -6.25
CA ASP A 20 0.80 -10.35 -6.84
C ASP A 20 -0.46 -9.67 -6.29
N THR A 21 -0.49 -9.40 -4.98
CA THR A 21 -1.60 -8.69 -4.33
C THR A 21 -1.77 -7.28 -4.87
N LEU A 22 -0.68 -6.51 -4.96
CA LEU A 22 -0.70 -5.16 -5.51
C LEU A 22 -1.02 -5.15 -7.01
N GLN A 23 -0.55 -6.13 -7.78
CA GLN A 23 -0.90 -6.29 -9.20
C GLN A 23 -2.40 -6.56 -9.37
N ALA A 24 -3.01 -7.39 -8.53
CA ALA A 24 -4.46 -7.62 -8.56
C ALA A 24 -5.25 -6.34 -8.23
N PHE A 25 -4.79 -5.55 -7.25
CA PHE A 25 -5.39 -4.27 -6.87
C PHE A 25 -5.26 -3.18 -7.94
N ARG A 26 -4.15 -3.20 -8.69
CA ARG A 26 -3.81 -2.26 -9.77
C ARG A 26 -4.17 -2.77 -11.16
N GLY A 27 -4.85 -3.92 -11.24
CA GLY A 27 -5.34 -4.49 -12.47
C GLY A 27 -6.46 -3.65 -13.10
N PRO A 28 -7.27 -4.24 -13.99
CA PRO A 28 -8.43 -3.54 -14.55
C PRO A 28 -9.30 -2.91 -13.46
N PRO A 29 -9.78 -1.67 -13.62
CA PRO A 29 -10.51 -0.95 -12.58
C PRO A 29 -11.66 -1.74 -11.96
N GLU A 30 -12.38 -2.54 -12.74
CA GLU A 30 -13.45 -3.41 -12.27
C GLU A 30 -12.97 -4.47 -11.27
N VAL A 31 -11.77 -5.03 -11.47
CA VAL A 31 -11.18 -6.02 -10.56
C VAL A 31 -10.71 -5.34 -9.28
N GLY A 32 -9.93 -4.27 -9.40
CA GLY A 32 -9.40 -3.54 -8.25
C GLY A 32 -10.50 -2.94 -7.38
N ARG A 33 -11.53 -2.34 -8.00
CA ARG A 33 -12.67 -1.77 -7.26
C ARG A 33 -13.54 -2.84 -6.62
N LYS A 34 -13.77 -3.99 -7.27
CA LYS A 34 -14.46 -5.11 -6.63
C LYS A 34 -13.73 -5.56 -5.38
N LEU A 35 -12.42 -5.81 -5.47
CA LEU A 35 -11.63 -6.27 -4.33
C LEU A 35 -11.56 -5.25 -3.18
N LEU A 36 -11.40 -3.96 -3.48
CA LEU A 36 -11.08 -2.94 -2.48
C LEU A 36 -12.30 -2.13 -2.01
N ILE A 37 -13.27 -1.91 -2.88
CA ILE A 37 -14.50 -1.17 -2.55
C ILE A 37 -15.61 -2.13 -2.15
N GLU A 38 -15.88 -3.20 -2.89
CA GLU A 38 -17.02 -4.08 -2.58
C GLU A 38 -16.66 -5.08 -1.48
N GLU A 39 -15.55 -5.80 -1.66
CA GLU A 39 -15.12 -6.88 -0.78
C GLU A 39 -14.20 -6.42 0.37
N ILE A 40 -13.74 -5.17 0.35
CA ILE A 40 -12.86 -4.55 1.37
C ILE A 40 -11.67 -5.46 1.78
N VAL A 41 -11.11 -6.18 0.80
CA VAL A 41 -10.05 -7.19 0.99
C VAL A 41 -8.82 -6.63 1.71
N PHE A 42 -8.54 -5.35 1.52
CA PHE A 42 -7.42 -4.68 2.19
C PHE A 42 -7.55 -4.75 3.73
N ILE A 43 -8.75 -4.53 4.27
CA ILE A 43 -8.98 -4.57 5.72
C ILE A 43 -9.18 -6.00 6.20
N GLU A 44 -9.92 -6.82 5.47
CA GLU A 44 -10.32 -8.16 5.96
C GLU A 44 -9.24 -9.23 5.78
N LYS A 45 -8.32 -9.07 4.83
CA LYS A 45 -7.30 -10.09 4.51
C LYS A 45 -5.89 -9.53 4.61
N VAL A 46 -5.61 -8.41 3.94
CA VAL A 46 -4.24 -7.88 3.88
C VAL A 46 -3.77 -7.40 5.24
N LEU A 47 -4.57 -6.59 5.94
CA LEU A 47 -4.22 -6.08 7.26
C LEU A 47 -3.93 -7.20 8.29
N PRO A 48 -4.82 -8.17 8.56
CA PRO A 48 -4.53 -9.23 9.52
C PRO A 48 -3.42 -10.17 9.05
N GLY A 49 -3.28 -10.40 7.73
CA GLY A 49 -2.17 -11.18 7.18
C GLY A 49 -0.81 -10.50 7.30
N SER A 50 -0.80 -9.17 7.46
CA SER A 50 0.41 -8.34 7.61
C SER A 50 0.79 -8.07 9.07
N VAL A 51 0.12 -8.72 10.03
CA VAL A 51 0.42 -8.62 11.46
C VAL A 51 0.76 -10.00 12.01
N VAL A 52 1.94 -10.14 12.63
CA VAL A 52 2.42 -11.43 13.18
C VAL A 52 1.48 -11.99 14.25
N ARG A 53 0.91 -11.14 15.11
CA ARG A 53 -0.08 -11.53 16.11
C ARG A 53 -1.49 -11.51 15.52
N THR A 54 -2.36 -12.35 16.05
CA THR A 54 -3.80 -12.27 15.75
C THR A 54 -4.38 -10.95 16.26
N LEU A 55 -5.12 -10.24 15.40
CA LEU A 55 -5.93 -9.09 15.79
C LEU A 55 -7.21 -9.58 16.47
N THR A 56 -7.59 -8.97 17.59
CA THR A 56 -8.86 -9.27 18.26
C THR A 56 -10.02 -8.72 17.45
N GLU A 57 -11.24 -9.22 17.69
CA GLU A 57 -12.43 -8.71 17.00
C GLU A 57 -12.61 -7.21 17.21
N ARG A 58 -12.47 -6.75 18.46
CA ARG A 58 -12.47 -5.31 18.78
C ARG A 58 -11.40 -4.53 18.02
N GLY A 59 -10.22 -5.13 17.84
CA GLY A 59 -9.15 -4.53 17.02
C GLY A 59 -9.56 -4.39 15.56
N MET A 60 -10.16 -5.43 14.99
CA MET A 60 -10.67 -5.40 13.61
C MET A 60 -11.84 -4.41 13.44
N GLU A 61 -12.77 -4.34 14.39
CA GLU A 61 -13.87 -3.38 14.38
C GLU A 61 -13.38 -1.93 14.28
N HIS A 62 -12.31 -1.57 15.01
CA HIS A 62 -11.70 -0.25 14.89
C HIS A 62 -11.14 0.04 13.50
N HIS A 63 -10.55 -0.97 12.83
CA HIS A 63 -10.06 -0.83 11.46
C HIS A 63 -11.17 -0.77 10.42
N ARG A 64 -12.31 -1.44 10.66
CA ARG A 64 -13.48 -1.41 9.77
C ARG A 64 -14.31 -0.13 9.91
N ALA A 65 -14.29 0.50 11.08
CA ALA A 65 -15.15 1.64 11.42
C ALA A 65 -15.13 2.80 10.39
N PRO A 66 -13.98 3.17 9.77
CA PRO A 66 -13.95 4.23 8.76
C PRO A 66 -14.53 3.83 7.39
N TYR A 67 -14.83 2.55 7.16
CA TYR A 67 -15.07 1.97 5.83
C TYR A 67 -16.39 1.21 5.75
N LEU A 68 -17.36 1.56 6.59
CA LEU A 68 -18.65 0.86 6.67
C LEU A 68 -19.45 1.02 5.38
N LYS A 69 -19.33 2.16 4.69
CA LYS A 69 -20.02 2.43 3.42
C LYS A 69 -19.05 2.36 2.25
N ALA A 70 -19.53 1.90 1.10
CA ALA A 70 -18.73 1.82 -0.13
C ALA A 70 -18.11 3.18 -0.53
N ALA A 71 -18.84 4.28 -0.34
CA ALA A 71 -18.36 5.64 -0.63
C ALA A 71 -17.14 6.06 0.22
N GLU A 72 -16.93 5.43 1.38
CA GLU A 72 -15.82 5.73 2.30
C GLU A 72 -14.55 4.93 1.95
N ARG A 73 -14.64 3.95 1.03
CA ARG A 73 -13.56 3.01 0.70
C ARG A 73 -12.67 3.47 -0.44
N GLU A 74 -12.95 4.62 -1.07
CA GLU A 74 -12.12 5.16 -2.16
C GLU A 74 -10.62 5.27 -1.78
N PRO A 75 -10.23 5.65 -0.54
CA PRO A 75 -8.83 5.63 -0.13
C PRO A 75 -8.18 4.24 -0.20
N LEU A 76 -8.94 3.17 0.08
CA LEU A 76 -8.45 1.79 0.00
C LEU A 76 -8.19 1.36 -1.45
N TYR A 77 -8.93 1.91 -2.42
CA TYR A 77 -8.68 1.69 -3.84
C TYR A 77 -7.52 2.55 -4.36
N ARG A 78 -7.47 3.83 -3.97
CA ARG A 78 -6.47 4.77 -4.46
C ARG A 78 -5.07 4.42 -3.98
N TRP A 79 -4.89 4.12 -2.70
CA TRP A 79 -3.56 3.92 -2.12
C TRP A 79 -2.72 2.86 -2.86
N PRO A 80 -3.22 1.63 -3.14
CA PRO A 80 -2.49 0.66 -3.93
C PRO A 80 -2.12 1.13 -5.34
N ASN A 81 -2.94 1.98 -5.95
CA ASN A 81 -2.71 2.54 -7.29
C ASN A 81 -1.70 3.68 -7.31
N GLU A 82 -1.44 4.32 -6.17
CA GLU A 82 -0.44 5.38 -6.03
C GLU A 82 0.96 4.86 -5.65
N VAL A 83 1.12 3.57 -5.33
CA VAL A 83 2.45 3.00 -4.99
C VAL A 83 3.41 3.16 -6.19
N PRO A 84 4.59 3.79 -6.03
CA PRO A 84 5.45 4.18 -7.16
C PRO A 84 6.32 3.02 -7.66
N ILE A 85 5.75 2.16 -8.52
CA ILE A 85 6.41 0.97 -9.08
C ILE A 85 6.61 1.16 -10.58
N GLU A 86 7.81 0.84 -11.09
CA GLU A 86 8.15 0.95 -12.52
C GLU A 86 7.84 2.34 -13.11
N ARG A 87 8.16 3.42 -12.37
CA ARG A 87 7.87 4.82 -12.75
C ARG A 87 6.39 5.17 -12.89
N ASN A 88 5.50 4.36 -12.29
CA ASN A 88 4.07 4.58 -12.35
C ASN A 88 3.42 4.61 -10.93
N PRO A 89 2.64 5.64 -10.58
CA PRO A 89 2.37 6.84 -11.37
C PRO A 89 3.56 7.80 -11.37
N ALA A 90 3.77 8.50 -12.50
CA ALA A 90 5.01 9.22 -12.78
C ALA A 90 5.24 10.42 -11.84
N ASP A 91 4.18 11.08 -11.42
CA ASP A 91 4.21 12.18 -10.46
C ASP A 91 4.60 11.71 -9.06
N VAL A 92 3.98 10.64 -8.55
CA VAL A 92 4.36 10.07 -7.25
C VAL A 92 5.76 9.49 -7.29
N TYR A 93 6.14 8.81 -8.36
CA TYR A 93 7.51 8.32 -8.53
C TYR A 93 8.53 9.46 -8.48
N ALA A 94 8.26 10.57 -9.18
CA ALA A 94 9.15 11.74 -9.15
C ALA A 94 9.21 12.41 -7.77
N ILE A 95 8.10 12.42 -7.01
CA ILE A 95 8.09 12.90 -5.61
C ILE A 95 8.97 12.00 -4.73
N VAL A 96 8.83 10.68 -4.91
CA VAL A 96 9.59 9.67 -4.15
C VAL A 96 11.07 9.75 -4.44
N GLU A 97 11.45 9.84 -5.71
CA GLU A 97 12.83 10.02 -6.13
C GLU A 97 13.45 11.29 -5.50
N LYS A 98 12.70 12.40 -5.47
CA LYS A 98 13.17 13.66 -4.88
C LYS A 98 13.37 13.58 -3.37
N TYR A 99 12.36 13.12 -2.61
CA TYR A 99 12.53 13.05 -1.15
C TYR A 99 13.58 12.02 -0.76
N HIS A 100 13.73 10.95 -1.55
CA HIS A 100 14.70 9.90 -1.30
C HIS A 100 16.13 10.44 -1.44
N ALA A 101 16.43 11.17 -2.52
CA ALA A 101 17.71 11.85 -2.70
C ALA A 101 18.00 12.83 -1.55
N TRP A 102 17.02 13.65 -1.17
CA TRP A 102 17.17 14.56 -0.03
C TRP A 102 17.41 13.84 1.31
N LEU A 103 16.74 12.70 1.53
CA LEU A 103 16.90 11.90 2.75
C LEU A 103 18.29 11.26 2.85
N LEU A 104 18.93 10.98 1.71
CA LEU A 104 20.30 10.45 1.66
C LEU A 104 21.36 11.53 1.96
N GLU A 105 21.09 12.78 1.60
CA GLU A 105 22.06 13.87 1.67
C GLU A 105 22.03 14.64 3.00
N ASN A 106 20.98 14.48 3.82
CA ASN A 106 20.79 15.30 5.01
C ASN A 106 21.35 14.69 6.31
N ASP A 107 21.81 15.54 7.21
CA ASP A 107 22.36 15.15 8.53
C ASP A 107 21.30 14.94 9.62
N ILE A 108 20.02 14.91 9.26
CA ILE A 108 18.94 14.65 10.21
C ILE A 108 19.13 13.23 10.76
N GLN A 109 19.08 13.10 12.09
CA GLN A 109 19.13 11.80 12.77
C GLN A 109 17.89 10.97 12.42
N LYS A 110 18.11 9.74 11.93
CA LYS A 110 17.07 8.84 11.42
C LYS A 110 16.93 7.65 12.36
N LEU A 111 15.70 7.36 12.78
CA LEU A 111 15.35 6.12 13.47
C LEU A 111 14.53 5.25 12.51
N PHE A 112 15.03 4.06 12.22
CA PHE A 112 14.41 3.07 11.34
C PHE A 112 14.23 1.76 12.13
N PHE A 113 13.06 1.13 12.02
CA PHE A 113 12.68 -0.08 12.77
C PHE A 113 12.59 -1.30 11.85
#